data_AF-A0A7X6CL60-F1
#
_entry.id   AF-A0A7X6CL60-F1
#
_cell.length_a   1.000
_cell.length_b   1.000
_cell.length_c   1.000
_cell.angle_alpha   90.00
_cell.angle_beta   90.00
_cell.angle_gamma   90.00
#
_symmetry.space_group_name_H-M   'P 1'
#
loop_
_entity.id
_entity.type
_entity.pdbx_description
1 polymer ?
#
loop_
_entity_poly.entity_id
_entity_poly.type
_entity_poly.pdbx_seq_one_letter_code
_entity_poly.pdbx_strand_id
1 'polypeptide(L)' 'MSISYQIVVEKHRGMLRCISAPGQGAEFWIEIPL' A
#
# COMPACT_ATOMS: atom_id res chain seq x y z
N MET A 1 -1.03 -8.98 2.54
CA MET A 1 -0.47 -7.63 2.81
C MET A 1 0.82 -7.64 3.65
N SER A 2 1.31 -8.78 4.15
CA SER A 2 2.55 -8.81 4.94
C SER A 2 3.80 -8.43 4.13
N ILE A 3 4.05 -9.08 2.99
CA ILE A 3 5.25 -8.84 2.17
C ILE A 3 5.28 -7.41 1.61
N SER A 4 4.14 -6.92 1.09
CA SER A 4 4.06 -5.56 0.54
C SER A 4 4.32 -4.50 1.59
N TYR A 5 3.86 -4.69 2.83
CA TYR A 5 4.13 -3.75 3.93
C TYR A 5 5.61 -3.77 4.32
N GLN A 6 6.22 -4.95 4.47
CA GLN A 6 7.64 -5.11 4.76
C GLN A 6 8.52 -4.45 3.69
N ILE A 7 8.18 -4.61 2.42
CA ILE A 7 8.94 -4.01 1.31
C ILE A 7 8.68 -2.50 1.25
N VAL A 8 7.44 -2.08 1.05
CA VAL A 8 7.11 -0.67 0.77
C VAL A 8 7.36 0.21 1.99
N VAL A 9 6.83 -0.16 3.16
CA VAL A 9 6.86 0.69 4.36
C VAL A 9 8.17 0.51 5.12
N GLU A 10 8.55 -0.72 5.44
CA GLU A 10 9.72 -0.94 6.31
C GLU A 10 11.04 -0.75 5.55
N LYS A 11 11.21 -1.42 4.39
CA LYS A 11 12.47 -1.38 3.63
C LYS A 11 12.65 -0.08 2.83
N HIS A 12 11.61 0.34 2.09
CA HIS A 12 11.69 1.50 1.21
C HIS A 12 11.26 2.81 1.86
N ARG A 13 10.73 2.77 3.09
CA ARG A 13 10.16 3.95 3.79
C ARG A 13 9.12 4.69 2.96
N GLY A 14 8.41 3.95 2.12
CA GLY A 14 7.29 4.40 1.33
C GLY A 14 5.97 4.27 2.08
N MET A 15 4.88 4.45 1.36
CA MET A 15 3.53 4.39 1.92
C MET A 15 2.65 3.42 1.13
N LEU A 16 1.84 2.64 1.85
CA LEU A 16 0.82 1.76 1.28
C LEU A 16 -0.55 2.21 1.80
N ARG A 17 -1.46 2.62 0.92
CA ARG A 17 -2.85 2.98 1.26
C ARG A 17 -3.84 2.05 0.59
N CYS A 18 -4.93 1.75 1.28
CA CYS A 18 -6.06 0.98 0.76
C CYS A 18 -7.31 1.87 0.77
N ILE A 19 -7.92 2.04 -0.40
CA ILE A 19 -9.20 2.70 -0.55
C ILE A 19 -10.19 1.64 -1.01
N SER A 20 -11.17 1.32 -0.17
CA SER A 20 -12.16 0.29 -0.49
C SER A 20 -13.55 0.75 -0.13
N ALA A 21 -14.51 0.41 -0.97
CA ALA A 21 -15.92 0.62 -0.71
C ALA A 21 -16.71 -0.67 -1.00
N PRO A 22 -17.70 -1.04 -0.15
CA PRO A 22 -18.51 -2.24 -0.36
C PRO A 22 -19.16 -2.24 -1.75
N GLY A 23 -19.02 -3.35 -2.48
CA GLY A 23 -19.54 -3.51 -3.84
C GLY A 23 -18.78 -2.74 -4.93
N GLN A 24 -17.77 -1.93 -4.59
CA GLN A 24 -16.95 -1.17 -5.55
C GLN A 24 -15.52 -1.71 -5.68
N GLY A 25 -15.12 -2.62 -4.79
CA GLY A 25 -13.78 -3.21 -4.78
C GLY A 25 -12.82 -2.45 -3.87
N ALA A 26 -11.52 -2.72 -4.07
CA ALA A 26 -10.43 -2.12 -3.31
C ALA A 26 -9.31 -1.70 -4.25
N GLU A 27 -8.84 -0.47 -4.07
CA GLU A 27 -7.69 0.11 -4.76
C GLU A 27 -6.53 0.27 -3.78
N PHE A 28 -5.34 -0.10 -4.22
CA PHE A 28 -4.13 -0.02 -3.43
C PHE A 28 -3.15 0.97 -4.05
N TRP A 29 -2.78 1.97 -3.26
CA TRP A 29 -1.83 3.01 -3.65
C TRP A 29 -0.47 2.74 -2.99
N ILE A 30 0.59 2.82 -3.78
CA ILE A 30 1.98 2.62 -3.35
C ILE A 30 2.75 3.90 -3.69
N GLU A 31 3.33 4.54 -2.68
CA GLU A 31 4.22 5.69 -2.83
C GLU A 31 5.63 5.28 -2.41
N ILE A 32 6.63 5.52 -3.27
CA ILE A 32 8.06 5.28 -2.99
C ILE A 32 8.78 6.64 -3.00
N PRO A 33 9.55 7.00 -1.96
CA PRO A 33 10.29 8.25 -1.94
C PRO A 33 11.39 8.28 -3.01
N LEU A 34 11.66 9.47 -3.58
CA LEU A 34 12.75 9.75 -4.52
C LEU A 34 14.06 10.03 -3.79
#